data_AF-A0A2N5G701-F1
#
_entry.id   AF-A0A2N5G701-F1
#
_cell.length_a   1.000
_cell.length_b   1.000
_cell.length_c   1.000
_cell.angle_alpha   90.00
_cell.angle_beta   90.00
_cell.angle_gamma   90.00
#
_symmetry.space_group_name_H-M   'P 1'
#
loop_
_entity.id
_entity.type
_entity.pdbx_description
1 polymer ?
#
loop_
_entity_poly.entity_id
_entity_poly.type
_entity_poly.pdbx_seq_one_letter_code
_entity_poly.pdbx_strand_id
1 'polypeptide(L)'
;FFSRSVKRNRAKNVKFDLTSTVKTVSELRKAFPHDLQGSSGVFVTKEEAIEKFERTGYKRHYIKDDELVKLGDENVIAVTTQWGKGNIYKFINRAREFGYKIDNE
;
A
#
# COMPACT_ATOMS: atom_id res chain seq x y z
N PHE A 1 55.37 6.42 -14.08
CA PHE A 1 55.26 4.97 -14.35
C PHE A 1 53.87 4.50 -13.98
N PHE A 2 53.15 3.95 -14.95
CA PHE A 2 51.79 3.43 -14.86
C PHE A 2 51.67 2.32 -13.79
N SER A 3 50.58 2.30 -13.02
CA SER A 3 50.02 1.04 -12.54
C SER A 3 48.49 1.13 -12.47
N ARG A 4 47.86 0.37 -13.38
CA ARG A 4 46.43 0.00 -13.37
C ARG A 4 46.25 -1.22 -12.46
N SER A 5 45.18 -1.27 -11.67
CA SER A 5 44.34 -2.48 -11.40
C SER A 5 43.21 -2.10 -10.42
N VAL A 6 41.96 -1.86 -10.82
CA VAL A 6 40.87 -2.80 -11.16
C VAL A 6 40.39 -3.72 -10.01
N LYS A 7 39.12 -3.50 -9.63
CA LYS A 7 38.15 -4.36 -8.92
C LYS A 7 38.29 -4.55 -7.40
N ARG A 8 37.29 -4.03 -6.68
CA ARG A 8 36.23 -4.87 -6.05
C ARG A 8 35.03 -4.02 -5.62
N ASN A 9 33.94 -4.13 -6.38
CA ASN A 9 32.58 -3.88 -5.91
C ASN A 9 32.30 -4.82 -4.73
N ARG A 10 31.82 -4.30 -3.60
CA ARG A 10 31.13 -5.13 -2.61
C ARG A 10 30.06 -4.33 -1.89
N ALA A 11 28.83 -4.74 -2.18
CA ALA A 11 27.62 -4.61 -1.38
C ALA A 11 27.30 -3.20 -0.85
N LYS A 12 26.53 -2.45 -1.65
CA LYS A 12 25.59 -1.49 -1.09
C LYS A 12 24.62 -2.30 -0.22
N ASN A 13 24.79 -2.23 1.09
CA ASN A 13 23.76 -2.61 2.05
C ASN A 13 22.54 -1.73 1.74
N VAL A 14 21.61 -2.27 0.95
CA VAL A 14 20.29 -1.69 0.78
C VAL A 14 19.54 -2.02 2.07
N LYS A 15 19.83 -1.25 3.12
CA LYS A 15 18.83 -1.00 4.16
C LYS A 15 17.74 -0.23 3.44
N PHE A 16 16.70 -0.96 3.04
CA PHE A 16 15.49 -0.35 2.53
C PHE A 16 14.87 0.36 3.75
N ASP A 17 15.15 1.65 3.90
CA ASP A 17 14.44 2.51 4.83
C ASP A 17 12.99 2.61 4.32
N LEU A 18 12.17 1.63 4.70
CA LEU A 18 10.72 1.60 4.46
C LEU A 18 9.97 2.70 5.24
N THR A 19 10.67 3.68 5.82
CA THR A 19 10.11 4.67 6.74
C THR A 19 9.68 5.98 6.07
N SER A 20 9.83 6.16 4.74
CA SER A 20 9.69 7.53 4.17
C SER A 20 9.09 7.64 2.77
N THR A 21 8.11 6.83 2.37
CA THR A 21 7.52 7.04 1.02
C THR A 21 6.00 6.94 0.90
N VAL A 22 5.28 6.64 1.98
CA VAL A 22 3.87 7.01 2.09
C VAL A 22 3.68 7.69 3.43
N LYS A 23 3.66 9.03 3.42
CA LYS A 23 3.57 9.78 4.66
C LYS A 23 2.10 9.90 5.07
N THR A 24 1.25 10.29 4.12
CA THR A 24 -0.14 10.67 4.41
C THR A 24 -1.20 9.81 3.72
N VAL A 25 -2.41 9.78 4.32
CA VAL A 25 -3.63 9.31 3.66
C VAL A 25 -3.86 10.04 2.34
N SER A 26 -3.51 11.32 2.26
CA SER A 26 -3.66 12.14 1.05
C SER A 26 -2.76 11.66 -0.10
N GLU A 27 -1.50 11.34 0.18
CA GLU A 27 -0.58 10.75 -0.80
C GLU A 27 -1.05 9.38 -1.24
N LEU A 28 -1.53 8.56 -0.31
CA LEU A 28 -2.08 7.26 -0.66
C LEU A 28 -3.35 7.39 -1.52
N ARG A 29 -4.22 8.38 -1.25
CA ARG A 29 -5.40 8.67 -2.08
C ARG A 29 -5.01 9.19 -3.47
N LYS A 30 -3.89 9.91 -3.60
CA LYS A 30 -3.33 10.30 -4.90
C LYS A 30 -2.74 9.11 -5.66
N ALA A 31 -2.07 8.21 -4.95
CA ALA A 31 -1.47 7.02 -5.54
C ALA A 31 -2.54 6.01 -6.00
N PHE A 32 -3.53 5.78 -5.15
CA PHE A 32 -4.64 4.84 -5.34
C PHE A 32 -5.97 5.61 -5.29
N PRO A 33 -6.38 6.23 -6.41
CA PRO A 33 -7.65 6.93 -6.48
C PRO A 33 -8.83 5.96 -6.30
N HIS A 34 -9.96 6.50 -5.86
CA HIS A 34 -11.20 5.74 -5.60
C HIS A 34 -11.63 4.91 -6.82
N ASP A 35 -11.49 5.48 -8.01
CA ASP A 35 -11.87 4.86 -9.29
C ASP A 35 -11.05 3.61 -9.67
N LEU A 36 -9.93 3.36 -8.97
CA LEU A 36 -9.09 2.19 -9.23
C LEU A 36 -9.84 0.87 -8.97
N GLN A 37 -10.72 0.85 -7.97
CA GLN A 37 -11.61 -0.28 -7.67
C GLN A 37 -13.08 0.02 -8.06
N GLY A 38 -13.40 1.26 -8.45
CA GLY A 38 -14.75 1.72 -8.76
C GLY A 38 -15.41 2.46 -7.60
N SER A 39 -16.73 2.40 -7.47
CA SER A 39 -17.49 3.24 -6.54
C SER A 39 -17.22 3.00 -5.04
N SER A 40 -16.50 1.94 -4.67
CA SER A 40 -16.18 1.60 -3.27
C SER A 40 -14.78 2.00 -2.83
N GLY A 41 -13.85 2.29 -3.76
CA GLY A 41 -12.46 2.62 -3.43
C GLY A 41 -11.64 1.44 -2.91
N VAL A 42 -10.32 1.62 -2.82
CA VAL A 42 -9.35 0.60 -2.38
C VAL A 42 -9.24 0.50 -0.86
N PHE A 43 -9.28 1.65 -0.20
CA PHE A 43 -9.14 1.76 1.25
C PHE A 43 -10.00 2.91 1.77
N VAL A 44 -10.30 2.86 3.06
CA VAL A 44 -11.01 3.90 3.82
C VAL A 44 -10.31 4.09 5.15
N THR A 45 -10.62 5.15 5.90
CA THR A 45 -10.06 5.27 7.26
C THR A 45 -10.65 4.21 8.20
N LYS A 46 -9.99 3.94 9.33
CA LYS A 46 -10.50 3.03 10.35
C LYS A 46 -11.92 3.43 10.80
N GLU A 47 -12.14 4.72 11.01
CA GLU A 47 -13.40 5.29 11.46
C GLU A 47 -14.49 5.06 10.40
N GLU A 48 -14.22 5.37 9.13
CA GLU A 48 -15.13 5.13 8.01
C GLU A 48 -15.46 3.63 7.86
N ALA A 49 -14.49 2.75 8.09
CA ALA A 49 -14.69 1.30 8.01
C ALA A 49 -15.59 0.78 9.13
N ILE A 50 -15.38 1.26 10.36
CA ILE A 50 -16.19 0.93 11.54
C ILE A 50 -17.61 1.44 11.34
N GLU A 51 -17.78 2.71 10.95
CA GLU A 51 -19.09 3.30 10.69
C GLU A 51 -19.86 2.53 9.61
N LYS A 52 -19.20 2.16 8.51
CA LYS A 52 -19.82 1.32 7.47
C LYS A 52 -20.21 -0.07 7.99
N PHE A 53 -19.39 -0.66 8.84
CA PHE A 53 -19.67 -1.96 9.44
C PHE A 53 -20.88 -1.87 10.38
N GLU A 54 -20.91 -0.87 11.27
CA GLU A 54 -22.02 -0.64 12.20
C GLU A 54 -23.33 -0.34 11.45
N ARG A 55 -23.28 0.48 10.39
CA ARG A 55 -24.46 0.85 9.60
C ARG A 55 -25.03 -0.29 8.76
N THR A 56 -24.15 -1.12 8.18
CA THR A 56 -24.59 -2.12 7.18
C THR A 56 -24.55 -3.56 7.68
N GLY A 57 -23.84 -3.83 8.78
CA GLY A 57 -23.57 -5.18 9.29
C GLY A 57 -22.61 -6.00 8.42
N TYR A 58 -22.18 -5.50 7.26
CA TYR A 58 -21.34 -6.25 6.32
C TYR A 58 -19.86 -5.92 6.50
N LYS A 59 -19.07 -6.94 6.84
CA LYS A 59 -17.61 -6.84 6.97
C LYS A 59 -16.92 -6.80 5.60
N ARG A 60 -17.03 -5.68 4.90
CA ARG A 60 -16.40 -5.43 3.57
C ARG A 60 -14.98 -4.86 3.67
N HIS A 61 -14.49 -4.60 4.88
CA HIS A 61 -13.18 -4.03 5.16
C HIS A 61 -12.49 -4.83 6.27
N TYR A 62 -11.17 -4.87 6.22
CA TYR A 62 -10.33 -5.39 7.29
C TYR A 62 -10.31 -4.38 8.44
N ILE A 63 -11.04 -4.70 9.51
CA ILE A 63 -11.22 -3.84 10.69
C ILE A 63 -10.52 -4.37 11.94
N LYS A 64 -9.88 -5.55 11.88
CA LYS A 64 -9.12 -6.09 13.01
C LYS A 64 -7.81 -5.32 13.14
N ASP A 65 -7.37 -5.04 14.36
CA ASP A 65 -6.16 -4.24 14.58
C ASP A 65 -4.88 -4.84 13.95
N ASP A 66 -4.81 -6.17 13.82
CA ASP A 66 -3.69 -6.86 13.14
C ASP A 66 -3.73 -6.75 11.61
N GLU A 67 -4.89 -6.42 11.02
CA GLU A 67 -5.10 -6.30 9.58
C GLU A 67 -5.13 -4.83 9.11
N LEU A 68 -5.10 -3.89 10.06
CA LEU A 68 -5.13 -2.46 9.78
C LEU A 68 -3.74 -1.95 9.38
N VAL A 69 -3.71 -1.10 8.36
CA VAL A 69 -2.46 -0.51 7.89
C VAL A 69 -2.27 0.84 8.58
N LYS A 70 -1.22 0.94 9.39
CA LYS A 70 -0.81 2.18 10.05
C LYS A 70 0.11 2.96 9.12
N LEU A 71 -0.27 4.21 8.84
CA LEU A 71 0.51 5.15 8.07
C LEU A 71 1.43 5.96 8.99
N GLY A 72 2.45 6.61 8.40
CA GLY A 72 3.45 7.38 9.16
C GLY A 72 2.87 8.57 9.94
N ASP A 73 1.73 9.12 9.50
CA ASP A 73 1.07 10.26 10.16
C ASP A 73 0.04 9.85 11.23
N GLU A 74 0.29 8.75 11.96
CA GLU A 74 -0.62 8.20 12.99
C GLU A 74 -2.02 7.79 12.48
N ASN A 75 -2.26 7.90 11.17
CA ASN A 75 -3.51 7.54 10.54
C ASN A 75 -3.58 6.02 10.34
N VAL A 76 -4.77 5.46 10.56
CA VAL A 76 -5.02 4.03 10.39
C VAL A 76 -6.05 3.85 9.30
N ILE A 77 -5.71 3.02 8.30
CA ILE A 77 -6.60 2.73 7.17
C ILE A 77 -6.98 1.25 7.15
N ALA A 78 -8.18 1.01 6.63
CA ALA A 78 -8.73 -0.31 6.41
C ALA A 78 -8.83 -0.56 4.90
N VAL A 79 -8.29 -1.69 4.46
CA VAL A 79 -8.38 -2.13 3.07
C VAL A 79 -9.67 -2.95 2.88
N THR A 80 -10.30 -2.82 1.73
CA THR A 80 -11.48 -3.63 1.42
C THR A 80 -11.13 -5.10 1.13
N THR A 81 -12.03 -5.99 1.48
CA THR A 81 -11.93 -7.44 1.20
C THR A 81 -12.50 -7.80 -0.18
N GLN A 82 -13.22 -6.87 -0.82
CA GLN A 82 -14.01 -7.13 -2.02
C GLN A 82 -13.24 -6.76 -3.29
N TRP A 83 -12.40 -7.68 -3.76
CA TRP A 83 -11.64 -7.52 -4.98
C TRP A 83 -12.24 -8.30 -6.14
N GLY A 84 -12.82 -7.60 -7.10
CA GLY A 84 -13.17 -8.20 -8.39
C GLY A 84 -11.90 -8.55 -9.17
N LYS A 85 -11.92 -9.67 -9.91
CA LYS A 85 -10.78 -10.15 -10.72
C LYS A 85 -10.22 -9.06 -11.65
N GLY A 86 -11.03 -8.15 -12.16
CA GLY A 86 -10.56 -7.02 -13.00
C GLY A 86 -9.91 -5.87 -12.21
N ASN A 87 -10.36 -5.61 -10.99
CA ASN A 87 -9.90 -4.46 -10.19
C ASN A 87 -8.57 -4.74 -9.48
N ILE A 88 -8.34 -6.00 -9.08
CA ILE A 88 -7.08 -6.37 -8.45
C ILE A 88 -5.89 -6.20 -9.40
N TYR A 89 -6.04 -6.49 -10.69
CA TYR A 89 -4.97 -6.26 -11.67
C TYR A 89 -4.64 -4.78 -11.84
N LYS A 90 -5.65 -3.89 -11.81
CA LYS A 90 -5.43 -2.44 -11.85
C LYS A 90 -4.64 -1.97 -10.63
N PHE A 91 -5.02 -2.46 -9.45
CA PHE A 91 -4.29 -2.19 -8.22
C PHE A 91 -2.84 -2.69 -8.28
N ILE A 92 -2.63 -3.94 -8.69
CA ILE A 92 -1.29 -4.54 -8.81
C ILE A 92 -0.42 -3.74 -9.78
N ASN A 93 -0.95 -3.36 -10.95
CA ASN A 93 -0.20 -2.58 -11.93
C ASN A 93 0.16 -1.20 -11.38
N ARG A 94 -0.80 -0.52 -10.72
CA ARG A 94 -0.55 0.78 -10.10
C ARG A 94 0.49 0.68 -8.99
N ALA A 95 0.42 -0.35 -8.16
CA ALA A 95 1.39 -0.59 -7.11
C ALA A 95 2.80 -0.85 -7.69
N ARG A 96 2.91 -1.59 -8.80
CA ARG A 96 4.19 -1.78 -9.50
C ARG A 96 4.77 -0.48 -10.06
N GLU A 97 3.94 0.43 -10.56
CA GLU A 97 4.38 1.78 -11.01
C GLU A 97 5.00 2.59 -9.87
N PHE A 98 4.46 2.45 -8.65
CA PHE A 98 5.03 3.06 -7.45
C PHE A 98 6.24 2.29 -6.89
N GLY A 99 6.68 1.21 -7.54
CA GLY A 99 7.83 0.42 -7.13
C GLY A 99 7.52 -0.60 -6.02
N TYR A 100 6.26 -0.84 -5.71
CA TYR A 100 5.89 -1.91 -4.76
C TYR A 100 6.13 -3.28 -5.39
N LYS A 101 6.82 -4.14 -4.63
CA LYS A 101 6.94 -5.56 -4.94
C LYS A 101 5.74 -6.28 -4.37
N ILE A 102 4.98 -6.94 -5.25
CA ILE A 102 3.85 -7.78 -4.87
C ILE A 102 4.28 -9.20 -5.14
N ASP A 103 4.55 -9.94 -4.06
CA ASP A 103 4.82 -11.36 -4.09
C ASP A 103 3.49 -12.11 -3.91
N ASN A 104 3.28 -13.15 -4.72
CA ASN A 104 2.24 -14.13 -4.46
C ASN A 104 2.88 -15.21 -3.61
N GLU A 105 2.43 -15.38 -2.37
CA GLU A 105 2.76 -16.53 -1.54
C GLU A 105 1.94 -17.75 -1.98
#